data_AF-A0AAD7APU1-F1
#
_entry.id   AF-A0AAD7APU1-F1
#
_cell.length_a   1.000
_cell.length_b   1.000
_cell.length_c   1.000
_cell.angle_alpha   90.00
_cell.angle_beta   90.00
_cell.angle_gamma   90.00
#
_symmetry.space_group_name_H-M   'P 1'
#
loop_
_entity.id
_entity.type
_entity.pdbx_description
1 polymer ?
#
loop_
_entity_poly.entity_id
_entity_poly.type
_entity_poly.pdbx_seq_one_letter_code
_entity_poly.pdbx_strand_id
1 'polypeptide(L)'
;LQYVRGLVSPFIQLPPHVLSKIFEQFVRHRKTVDSRPAALLLCSVSKRWRSVAISTPSLWTSIQLIVRTGWDPIFERICLSRSSHHLVDIYLHCRQFVPGGLDEAIRLISR
;
A
#
# COMPACT_ATOMS: atom_id res chain seq x y z
N LEU A 1 -19.24 40.02 14.82
CA LEU A 1 -19.28 38.58 15.17
C LEU A 1 -18.79 37.75 13.98
N GLN A 2 -17.47 37.71 13.72
CA GLN A 2 -16.98 37.26 12.42
C GLN A 2 -15.58 36.65 12.50
N TYR A 3 -15.41 35.45 13.07
CA TYR A 3 -14.15 34.69 12.91
C TYR A 3 -14.19 33.22 13.34
N VAL A 4 -15.14 32.40 12.84
CA VAL A 4 -14.99 30.93 12.97
C VAL A 4 -15.58 30.19 11.76
N ARG A 5 -15.09 30.49 10.55
CA ARG A 5 -15.27 29.55 9.42
C ARG A 5 -14.08 28.59 9.40
N GLY A 6 -14.24 27.52 10.19
CA GLY A 6 -13.68 26.19 9.98
C GLY A 6 -12.20 26.10 9.69
N LEU A 7 -11.45 25.53 10.64
CA LEU A 7 -10.15 24.90 10.40
C LEU A 7 -10.31 23.70 9.44
N VAL A 8 -10.61 23.97 8.18
CA VAL A 8 -10.68 22.96 7.13
C VAL A 8 -9.25 22.60 6.80
N SER A 9 -8.79 21.46 7.34
CA SER A 9 -7.45 20.92 7.12
C SER A 9 -7.02 21.12 5.66
N PRO A 10 -5.80 21.62 5.38
CA PRO A 10 -5.34 21.92 4.02
C PRO A 10 -5.42 20.70 3.08
N PHE A 11 -5.40 19.49 3.63
CA PHE A 11 -5.61 18.24 2.89
C PHE A 11 -7.02 18.07 2.31
N ILE A 12 -8.01 18.80 2.83
CA ILE A 12 -9.38 18.86 2.29
C ILE A 12 -9.44 19.85 1.10
N GLN A 13 -8.45 20.71 0.91
CA GLN A 13 -8.45 21.68 -0.19
C GLN A 13 -7.65 21.20 -1.40
N LEU A 14 -6.74 20.23 -1.21
CA LEU A 14 -5.91 19.68 -2.29
C LEU A 14 -6.74 18.95 -3.35
N PRO A 15 -6.59 19.28 -4.65
CA PRO A 15 -7.20 18.50 -5.71
C PRO A 15 -6.87 17.00 -5.60
N PRO A 16 -7.78 16.09 -5.99
CA PRO A 16 -7.56 14.65 -5.92
C PRO A 16 -6.26 14.18 -6.59
N HIS A 17 -5.88 14.79 -7.72
CA HIS A 17 -4.66 14.45 -8.44
C HIS A 17 -3.39 14.79 -7.64
N VAL A 18 -3.34 15.95 -6.95
CA VAL A 18 -2.20 16.31 -6.09
C VAL A 18 -2.09 15.34 -4.92
N LEU A 19 -3.23 15.01 -4.31
CA LEU A 19 -3.27 14.05 -3.20
C LEU A 19 -2.82 12.65 -3.64
N SER A 20 -3.23 12.20 -4.83
CA SER A 20 -2.75 10.94 -5.42
C SER A 20 -1.23 10.95 -5.61
N LYS A 21 -0.65 12.07 -6.07
CA LYS A 21 0.79 12.18 -6.27
C LYS A 21 1.56 12.11 -4.96
N ILE A 22 1.04 12.75 -3.91
CA ILE A 22 1.59 12.65 -2.56
C ILE A 22 1.55 11.20 -2.06
N PHE A 23 0.45 10.49 -2.31
CA PHE A 23 0.31 9.08 -1.94
C PHE A 23 1.33 8.20 -2.65
N GLU A 24 1.54 8.40 -3.95
CA GLU A 24 2.57 7.67 -4.70
C GLU A 24 3.97 7.90 -4.12
N GLN A 25 4.31 9.14 -3.77
CA GLN A 25 5.60 9.44 -3.14
C GLN A 25 5.71 8.79 -1.76
N PHE A 26 4.64 8.82 -0.97
CA PHE A 26 4.60 8.15 0.33
C PHE A 26 4.83 6.64 0.21
N VAL A 27 4.12 5.97 -0.70
CA VAL A 27 4.29 4.52 -0.94
C VAL A 27 5.72 4.22 -1.42
N ARG A 28 6.25 5.01 -2.37
CA ARG A 28 7.61 4.83 -2.90
C ARG A 28 8.70 4.98 -1.85
N HIS A 29 8.55 5.91 -0.91
CA HIS A 29 9.56 6.18 0.12
C HIS A 29 9.36 5.38 1.41
N ARG A 30 8.23 4.68 1.55
CA ARG A 30 7.99 3.82 2.71
C ARG A 30 8.83 2.56 2.59
N LYS A 31 10.02 2.59 3.20
CA LYS A 31 10.98 1.48 3.26
C LYS A 31 10.60 0.38 4.26
N THR A 32 9.52 0.54 5.02
CA THR A 32 9.20 -0.39 6.11
C THR A 32 8.45 -1.61 5.59
N VAL A 33 9.05 -2.78 5.84
CA VAL A 33 8.39 -4.10 5.85
C VAL A 33 7.46 -4.17 7.07
N ASP A 34 6.53 -3.23 7.17
CA ASP A 34 5.48 -3.28 8.18
C ASP A 34 4.41 -4.26 7.71
N SER A 35 3.76 -4.93 8.66
CA SER A 35 2.67 -5.87 8.40
C SER A 35 1.47 -5.23 7.69
N ARG A 36 1.35 -3.89 7.70
CA ARG A 36 0.24 -3.17 7.08
C ARG A 36 0.68 -2.48 5.78
N PRO A 37 0.09 -2.87 4.63
CA PRO A 37 0.31 -2.23 3.34
C PRO A 37 0.07 -0.71 3.35
N ALA A 38 0.93 0.03 2.65
CA ALA A 38 0.89 1.49 2.63
C ALA A 38 -0.44 2.04 2.09
N ALA A 39 -0.98 1.43 1.03
CA ALA A 39 -2.27 1.81 0.47
C ALA A 39 -3.42 1.66 1.48
N LEU A 40 -3.41 0.61 2.31
CA LEU A 40 -4.42 0.39 3.34
C LEU A 40 -4.33 1.43 4.47
N LEU A 41 -3.10 1.84 4.83
CA LEU A 41 -2.91 2.94 5.79
C LEU A 41 -3.53 4.23 5.26
N LEU A 42 -3.28 4.58 4.00
CA LEU A 42 -3.88 5.76 3.37
C LEU A 42 -5.41 5.68 3.37
N CYS A 43 -5.98 4.51 3.08
CA CYS A 43 -7.42 4.29 3.17
C CYS A 43 -7.98 4.47 4.60
N SER A 44 -7.19 4.24 5.64
CA SER A 44 -7.66 4.31 7.02
C SER A 44 -7.81 5.75 7.55
N VAL A 45 -7.17 6.74 6.93
CA VAL A 45 -7.10 8.12 7.45
C VAL A 45 -8.45 8.85 7.39
N SER A 46 -9.12 8.83 6.23
CA SER A 46 -10.41 9.52 6.04
C SER A 46 -11.20 8.95 4.87
N LYS A 47 -12.49 9.29 4.76
CA LYS A 47 -13.33 8.92 3.60
C LYS A 47 -12.74 9.45 2.28
N ARG A 48 -12.23 10.68 2.28
CA ARG A 48 -11.61 11.30 1.09
C ARG A 48 -10.32 10.58 0.69
N TRP A 49 -9.44 10.31 1.64
CA TRP A 49 -8.18 9.61 1.38
C TRP A 49 -8.43 8.21 0.86
N ARG A 50 -9.42 7.50 1.41
CA ARG A 50 -9.89 6.21 0.90
C ARG A 50 -10.37 6.30 -0.55
N SER A 51 -11.21 7.28 -0.87
CA SER A 51 -11.71 7.47 -2.24
C SER A 51 -10.56 7.70 -3.23
N VAL A 52 -9.64 8.59 -2.91
CA VAL A 52 -8.48 8.89 -3.77
C VAL A 52 -7.53 7.69 -3.87
N ALA A 53 -7.23 7.02 -2.75
CA ALA A 53 -6.35 5.86 -2.77
C ALA A 53 -6.93 4.70 -3.58
N ILE A 54 -8.23 4.43 -3.46
CA ILE A 54 -8.92 3.39 -4.25
C ILE A 54 -8.93 3.77 -5.74
N SER A 55 -9.10 5.04 -6.09
CA SER A 55 -9.10 5.52 -7.48
C SER A 55 -7.70 5.70 -8.07
N THR A 56 -6.63 5.32 -7.36
CA THR A 56 -5.24 5.47 -7.82
C THR A 56 -4.62 4.07 -7.96
N PRO A 57 -4.71 3.44 -9.15
CA PRO A 57 -4.27 2.06 -9.37
C PRO A 57 -2.79 1.81 -9.04
N SER A 58 -1.92 2.80 -9.28
CA SER A 58 -0.48 2.73 -9.01
C SER A 58 -0.12 2.47 -7.54
N LEU A 59 -1.05 2.69 -6.61
CA LEU A 59 -0.84 2.38 -5.18
C LEU A 59 -1.04 0.88 -4.86
N TRP A 60 -1.64 0.12 -5.77
CA TRP A 60 -2.05 -1.28 -5.58
C TRP A 60 -1.19 -2.26 -6.38
N THR A 61 -0.18 -1.77 -7.10
CA THR A 61 0.71 -2.57 -7.94
C THR A 61 1.85 -3.23 -7.17
N SER A 62 2.02 -2.95 -5.88
CA SER A 62 3.10 -3.54 -5.08
C SER A 62 2.54 -4.45 -4.00
N ILE A 63 2.78 -5.76 -4.15
CA ILE A 63 2.40 -6.77 -3.16
C ILE A 63 3.67 -7.17 -2.41
N GLN A 64 3.63 -7.06 -1.08
CA GLN A 64 4.76 -7.36 -0.19
C GLN A 64 4.53 -8.71 0.49
N LEU A 65 5.38 -9.69 0.20
CA LEU A 65 5.38 -10.97 0.90
C LEU A 65 6.41 -10.96 2.01
N ILE A 66 5.96 -11.16 3.24
CA ILE A 66 6.86 -11.34 4.38
C ILE A 66 6.91 -12.83 4.70
N VAL A 67 8.08 -13.46 4.50
CA VAL A 67 8.25 -14.92 4.64
C VAL A 67 7.74 -15.46 5.98
N ARG A 68 7.87 -14.68 7.06
CA ARG A 68 7.40 -15.08 8.39
C ARG A 68 5.88 -15.11 8.57
N THR A 69 5.17 -14.18 7.93
CA THR A 69 3.72 -14.04 8.09
C THR A 69 2.96 -14.65 6.92
N GLY A 70 3.66 -15.01 5.84
CA GLY A 70 3.07 -15.58 4.63
C GLY A 70 2.33 -14.54 3.78
N TRP A 71 1.57 -15.07 2.81
CA TRP A 71 0.66 -14.31 1.95
C TRP A 71 -0.62 -13.94 2.73
N ASP A 72 -1.12 -12.72 2.52
CA ASP A 72 -2.49 -12.34 2.92
C ASP A 72 -3.40 -12.43 1.68
N PRO A 73 -4.23 -13.49 1.54
CA PRO A 73 -5.07 -13.70 0.37
C PRO A 73 -6.14 -12.62 0.18
N ILE A 74 -6.58 -11.99 1.28
CA ILE A 74 -7.56 -10.91 1.22
C ILE A 74 -6.89 -9.67 0.62
N PHE A 75 -5.68 -9.35 1.10
CA PHE A 75 -4.93 -8.22 0.58
C PHE A 75 -4.55 -8.41 -0.88
N GLU A 76 -4.10 -9.61 -1.27
CA GLU A 76 -3.81 -9.98 -2.66
C GLU A 76 -5.02 -9.69 -3.56
N ARG A 77 -6.19 -10.23 -3.22
CA ARG A 77 -7.41 -10.02 -4.01
C ARG A 77 -7.77 -8.55 -4.14
N ILE A 78 -7.57 -7.77 -3.08
CA ILE A 78 -7.79 -6.32 -3.09
C ILE A 78 -6.81 -5.63 -4.04
N CYS A 79 -5.51 -5.97 -3.98
CA CYS A 79 -4.49 -5.41 -4.88
C CYS A 79 -4.75 -5.75 -6.34
N LEU A 80 -5.06 -7.01 -6.65
CA LEU A 80 -5.39 -7.46 -8.01
C LEU A 80 -6.63 -6.73 -8.53
N SER A 81 -7.68 -6.61 -7.72
CA SER A 81 -8.90 -5.91 -8.15
C SER A 81 -8.66 -4.41 -8.42
N ARG A 82 -7.73 -3.78 -7.69
CA ARG A 82 -7.54 -2.32 -7.71
C ARG A 82 -6.40 -1.83 -8.58
N SER A 83 -5.41 -2.68 -8.87
CA SER A 83 -4.36 -2.40 -9.86
C SER A 83 -4.93 -2.30 -11.28
N SER A 84 -6.14 -2.85 -11.51
CA SER A 84 -6.86 -2.76 -12.78
C SER A 84 -6.01 -3.38 -13.91
N HIS A 85 -5.54 -2.60 -14.87
CA HIS A 85 -4.67 -3.06 -15.96
C HIS A 85 -3.16 -2.82 -15.69
N HIS A 86 -2.79 -2.32 -14.52
CA HIS A 86 -1.38 -2.07 -14.21
C HIS A 86 -0.66 -3.36 -13.84
N LEU A 87 0.57 -3.52 -14.33
CA LEU A 87 1.44 -4.62 -13.92
C LEU A 87 1.66 -4.57 -12.41
N VAL A 88 1.59 -5.74 -11.77
CA VAL A 88 1.77 -5.92 -10.34
C VAL A 88 3.15 -6.50 -10.09
N ASP A 89 3.95 -5.81 -9.30
CA ASP A 89 5.24 -6.27 -8.81
C ASP A 89 5.06 -6.98 -7.46
N ILE A 90 5.62 -8.18 -7.36
CA ILE A 90 5.65 -8.97 -6.12
C ILE A 90 7.05 -8.88 -5.51
N TYR A 91 7.12 -8.38 -4.29
CA TYR A 91 8.35 -8.20 -3.55
C TYR A 91 8.43 -9.22 -2.42
N LEU A 92 9.52 -10.00 -2.40
CA LEU A 92 9.78 -10.99 -1.36
C LEU A 92 10.69 -10.39 -0.28
N HIS A 93 10.18 -10.26 0.93
CA HIS A 93 10.93 -9.78 2.09
C HIS A 93 11.30 -10.94 3.02
N CYS A 94 12.56 -11.36 2.94
CA CYS A 94 13.18 -12.26 3.90
C CYS A 94 13.91 -11.46 4.99
N ARG A 95 13.21 -11.08 6.07
CA ARG A 95 13.89 -10.52 7.25
C ARG A 95 14.45 -11.68 8.08
N GLN A 96 15.76 -11.89 7.93
CA GLN A 96 16.63 -12.92 8.49
C GLN A 96 16.85 -14.12 7.56
N PHE A 97 17.91 -14.01 6.75
CA PHE A 97 18.58 -15.13 6.13
C PHE A 97 19.26 -15.94 7.25
N VAL A 98 18.59 -16.97 7.76
CA VAL A 98 19.29 -18.08 8.40
C VAL A 98 19.96 -18.83 7.25
N PRO A 99 21.28 -19.04 7.24
CA PRO A 99 21.92 -19.80 6.17
C PRO A 99 21.26 -21.19 6.09
N GLY A 100 20.59 -21.47 4.97
CA GLY A 100 19.75 -22.66 4.74
C GLY A 100 18.25 -22.37 4.46
N GLY A 101 17.75 -21.15 4.69
CA GLY A 101 16.33 -20.82 4.52
C GLY A 101 15.85 -20.50 3.10
N LEU A 102 16.76 -20.27 2.15
CA LEU A 102 16.39 -19.93 0.76
C LEU A 102 15.77 -21.14 0.04
N ASP A 103 16.26 -22.35 0.32
CA ASP A 103 15.75 -23.59 -0.29
C ASP A 103 14.31 -23.90 0.18
N GLU A 104 13.99 -23.59 1.44
CA GLU A 104 12.63 -23.71 1.99
C GLU A 104 11.67 -22.69 1.35
N ALA A 105 12.14 -21.45 1.17
CA ALA A 105 11.35 -20.38 0.56
C ALA A 105 11.06 -20.65 -0.93
N ILE A 106 12.03 -21.19 -1.68
CA ILE A 106 11.82 -21.58 -3.09
C ILE A 106 10.80 -22.71 -3.18
N ARG A 107 10.86 -23.70 -2.28
CA ARG A 107 9.88 -24.81 -2.23
C ARG A 107 8.44 -24.33 -2.02
N LEU A 108 8.24 -23.29 -1.22
CA LEU A 108 6.91 -22.71 -0.95
C LEU A 108 6.31 -21.96 -2.15
N ILE A 109 7.14 -21.52 -3.10
CA ILE A 109 6.69 -20.80 -4.30
C ILE A 109 6.44 -21.77 -5.47
N SER A 110 7.06 -22.96 -5.43
CA SER A 110 6.96 -24.00 -6.47
C SER A 110 5.83 -25.02 -6.28
N ARG A 111 4.87 -24.78 -5.36
CA ARG A 111 3.65 -25.59 -5.18
C ARG A 111 2.42 -24.81 -5.61
#